data_AF-A0A1R3TBB9-F1
#
_entry.id   AF-A0A1R3TBB9-F1
#
_cell.length_a   1.000
_cell.length_b   1.000
_cell.length_c   1.000
_cell.angle_alpha   90.00
_cell.angle_beta   90.00
_cell.angle_gamma   90.00
#
_symmetry.space_group_name_H-M   'P 1'
#
loop_
_entity.id
_entity.type
_entity.pdbx_description
1 polymer ?
#
loop_
_entity_poly.entity_id
_entity_poly.type
_entity_poly.pdbx_seq_one_letter_code
_entity_poly.pdbx_strand_id
1 'polypeptide(L)'
;MISNPRALLEELFFAAVKAADPYEAILSHLPERPKGRTIVIGAGKAASQMAQAFERAWPHPFDGLVVARHGPIAECHSTKVLQSAHPVPDDAGLYAGQSLMAHVRGLTADDLVIALISGGGSALLPAPPEGFTLADEIALNEVLLASGAPISAMNVVRKHFSRIKGGRLAALVYPARVVSLVVSDVPGDNPAFVASGPTVPDESNADEALRTIRAYRIDLPERMIESIRQATAPKPTDAIFAVNEVHVIASSRVSLNAVAELARQRGVHPLILSDTIEGEAKDIGRMHAALAREFSVNGAFDKPLLLLSGGETTVTIGSGRYGKGGRNAELLLSAALDLQGIAGLTALAADTDGIDGSENNAGAFCDGDSITRIRAAGGDARALLAGHDAWSAFDLAGDLFVPGPTGTNVNDFRAFLLE
;
A
#
# COMPACT_ATOMS: atom_id res chain seq x y z
N MET A 1 -29.32 16.54 10.22
CA MET A 1 -29.27 15.19 9.64
C MET A 1 -28.94 15.28 8.17
N ILE A 2 -27.97 14.49 7.77
CA ILE A 2 -27.49 14.35 6.40
C ILE A 2 -28.51 13.49 5.66
N SER A 3 -29.05 13.98 4.54
CA SER A 3 -30.17 13.33 3.86
C SER A 3 -29.82 11.97 3.26
N ASN A 4 -28.57 11.77 2.86
CA ASN A 4 -28.05 10.50 2.36
C ASN A 4 -26.59 10.29 2.81
N PRO A 5 -26.37 9.71 4.00
CA PRO A 5 -25.04 9.45 4.55
C PRO A 5 -24.15 8.58 3.64
N ARG A 6 -24.73 7.56 2.99
CA ARG A 6 -24.00 6.66 2.08
C ARG A 6 -23.47 7.39 0.86
N ALA A 7 -24.31 8.22 0.22
CA ALA A 7 -23.89 9.01 -0.94
C ALA A 7 -22.78 10.02 -0.58
N LEU A 8 -22.84 10.62 0.61
CA LEU A 8 -21.75 11.48 1.09
C LEU A 8 -20.46 10.69 1.29
N LEU A 9 -20.51 9.53 1.95
CA LEU A 9 -19.32 8.69 2.16
C LEU A 9 -18.71 8.19 0.84
N GLU A 10 -19.55 7.86 -0.15
CA GLU A 10 -19.13 7.53 -1.51
C GLU A 10 -18.46 8.72 -2.21
N GLU A 11 -19.03 9.92 -2.13
CA GLU A 11 -18.42 11.15 -2.64
C GLU A 11 -17.02 11.38 -2.03
N LEU A 12 -16.91 11.19 -0.71
CA LEU A 12 -15.66 11.32 0.03
C LEU A 12 -14.63 10.25 -0.39
N PHE A 13 -15.05 9.00 -0.61
CA PHE A 13 -14.17 7.96 -1.14
C PHE A 13 -13.60 8.34 -2.52
N PHE A 14 -14.44 8.80 -3.44
CA PHE A 14 -13.97 9.21 -4.77
C PHE A 14 -13.08 10.46 -4.73
N ALA A 15 -13.28 11.37 -3.76
CA ALA A 15 -12.35 12.47 -3.53
C ALA A 15 -10.98 11.99 -3.05
N ALA A 16 -10.94 10.96 -2.20
CA ALA A 16 -9.70 10.30 -1.78
C ALA A 16 -8.96 9.71 -2.99
N VAL A 17 -9.68 8.91 -3.80
CA VAL A 17 -9.16 8.29 -5.03
C VAL A 17 -8.61 9.33 -6.00
N LYS A 18 -9.37 10.41 -6.25
CA LYS A 18 -8.96 11.49 -7.16
C LYS A 18 -7.70 12.20 -6.67
N ALA A 19 -7.56 12.43 -5.36
CA ALA A 19 -6.38 13.05 -4.79
C ALA A 19 -5.11 12.20 -4.93
N ALA A 20 -5.27 10.89 -5.16
CA ALA A 20 -4.20 9.94 -5.44
C ALA A 20 -4.16 9.50 -6.93
N ASP A 21 -4.79 10.24 -7.85
CA ASP A 21 -4.77 9.90 -9.28
C ASP A 21 -3.32 9.96 -9.81
N PRO A 22 -2.75 8.83 -10.25
CA PRO A 22 -1.37 8.80 -10.72
C PRO A 22 -1.13 9.71 -11.93
N TYR A 23 -2.12 9.99 -12.77
CA TYR A 23 -1.93 10.81 -13.96
C TYR A 23 -1.62 12.27 -13.62
N GLU A 24 -2.48 12.93 -12.85
CA GLU A 24 -2.28 14.33 -12.43
C GLU A 24 -1.02 14.49 -11.57
N ALA A 25 -0.77 13.50 -10.70
CA ALA A 25 0.39 13.45 -9.84
C ALA A 25 1.70 13.31 -10.64
N ILE A 26 1.75 12.42 -11.64
CA ILE A 26 2.90 12.26 -12.54
C ILE A 26 3.10 13.51 -13.40
N LEU A 27 2.02 14.03 -14.00
CA LEU A 27 2.08 15.20 -14.90
C LEU A 27 2.73 16.41 -14.22
N SER A 28 2.44 16.61 -12.93
CA SER A 28 2.97 17.71 -12.13
C SER A 28 4.45 17.57 -11.77
N HIS A 29 5.04 16.37 -11.93
CA HIS A 29 6.42 16.04 -11.56
C HIS A 29 7.26 15.49 -12.73
N LEU A 30 6.79 15.64 -13.96
CA LEU A 30 7.55 15.20 -15.13
C LEU A 30 8.83 16.04 -15.27
N PRO A 31 10.01 15.41 -15.40
CA PRO A 31 11.24 16.14 -15.68
C PRO A 31 11.31 16.57 -17.15
N GLU A 32 12.27 17.43 -17.47
CA GLU A 32 12.60 17.73 -18.86
C GLU A 32 13.12 16.49 -19.61
N ARG A 33 12.86 16.43 -20.91
CA ARG A 33 13.34 15.36 -21.78
C ARG A 33 14.88 15.31 -21.81
N PRO A 34 15.51 14.13 -21.70
CA PRO A 34 16.94 13.98 -21.85
C PRO A 34 17.42 14.22 -23.30
N LYS A 35 18.73 14.38 -23.47
CA LYS A 35 19.38 14.36 -24.81
C LYS A 35 19.40 12.95 -25.39
N GLY A 36 19.63 11.96 -24.54
CA GLY A 36 19.67 10.54 -24.86
C GLY A 36 18.30 9.88 -24.74
N ARG A 37 18.29 8.66 -24.22
CA ARG A 37 17.10 7.82 -24.08
C ARG A 37 16.37 8.12 -22.78
N THR A 38 15.05 7.97 -22.81
CA THR A 38 14.22 7.85 -21.61
C THR A 38 13.92 6.38 -21.37
N ILE A 39 14.28 5.89 -20.19
CA ILE A 39 13.96 4.55 -19.72
C ILE A 39 12.94 4.67 -18.60
N VAL A 40 11.91 3.85 -18.60
CA VAL A 40 10.91 3.80 -17.53
C VAL A 40 11.03 2.45 -16.84
N ILE A 41 11.26 2.49 -15.54
CA ILE A 41 11.22 1.30 -14.69
C ILE A 41 10.17 1.47 -13.60
N GLY A 42 9.70 0.38 -13.02
CA GLY A 42 8.76 0.48 -11.92
C GLY A 42 8.49 -0.83 -11.22
N ALA A 43 8.04 -0.73 -9.97
CA ALA A 43 7.66 -1.88 -9.17
C ALA A 43 6.69 -1.50 -8.05
N GLY A 44 5.73 -2.39 -7.80
CA GLY A 44 4.74 -2.25 -6.73
C GLY A 44 3.32 -2.54 -7.19
N LYS A 45 2.37 -2.52 -6.24
CA LYS A 45 0.94 -2.82 -6.48
C LYS A 45 0.34 -1.89 -7.54
N ALA A 46 0.76 -0.62 -7.58
CA ALA A 46 0.26 0.39 -8.51
C ALA A 46 1.15 0.58 -9.76
N ALA A 47 2.19 -0.24 -9.95
CA ALA A 47 3.19 0.00 -10.99
C ALA A 47 2.61 0.00 -12.42
N SER A 48 1.64 -0.87 -12.71
CA SER A 48 1.00 -0.90 -14.04
C SER A 48 0.14 0.34 -14.30
N GLN A 49 -0.57 0.83 -13.28
CA GLN A 49 -1.42 2.01 -13.35
C GLN A 49 -0.55 3.27 -13.50
N MET A 50 0.54 3.36 -12.74
CA MET A 50 1.54 4.43 -12.89
C MET A 50 2.16 4.41 -14.29
N ALA A 51 2.47 3.23 -14.85
CA ALA A 51 3.02 3.12 -16.20
C ALA A 51 2.03 3.59 -17.28
N GLN A 52 0.76 3.17 -17.19
CA GLN A 52 -0.28 3.64 -18.10
C GLN A 52 -0.48 5.16 -18.00
N ALA A 53 -0.48 5.71 -16.77
CA ALA A 53 -0.56 7.14 -16.55
C ALA A 53 0.65 7.88 -17.15
N PHE A 54 1.86 7.34 -16.96
CA PHE A 54 3.08 7.89 -17.55
C PHE A 54 3.04 7.86 -19.09
N GLU A 55 2.58 6.77 -19.71
CA GLU A 55 2.39 6.66 -21.17
C GLU A 55 1.55 7.78 -21.75
N ARG A 56 0.47 8.15 -21.04
CA ARG A 56 -0.42 9.24 -21.44
C ARG A 56 0.22 10.62 -21.23
N ALA A 57 0.99 10.77 -20.16
CA ALA A 57 1.56 12.06 -19.75
C ALA A 57 2.86 12.40 -20.49
N TRP A 58 3.64 11.40 -20.92
CA TRP A 58 4.95 11.58 -21.55
C TRP A 58 4.88 11.50 -23.08
N PRO A 59 5.00 12.63 -23.81
CA PRO A 59 4.75 12.68 -25.25
C PRO A 59 5.96 12.25 -26.11
N HIS A 60 7.01 11.69 -25.50
CA HIS A 60 8.27 11.36 -26.19
C HIS A 60 8.53 9.84 -26.18
N PRO A 61 9.36 9.33 -27.11
CA PRO A 61 9.74 7.91 -27.10
C PRO A 61 10.45 7.53 -25.80
N PHE A 62 10.13 6.35 -25.28
CA PHE A 62 10.79 5.76 -24.12
C PHE A 62 10.76 4.23 -24.22
N ASP A 63 11.56 3.57 -23.38
CA ASP A 63 11.60 2.11 -23.24
C ASP A 63 11.20 1.70 -21.81
N GLY A 64 10.01 1.07 -21.68
CA GLY A 64 9.36 0.84 -20.40
C GLY A 64 9.33 -0.62 -19.95
N LEU A 65 9.71 -0.88 -18.70
CA LEU A 65 9.59 -2.17 -18.02
C LEU A 65 9.14 -1.99 -16.57
N VAL A 66 7.96 -2.48 -16.21
CA VAL A 66 7.46 -2.42 -14.82
C VAL A 66 7.07 -3.78 -14.28
N VAL A 67 7.02 -3.92 -12.96
CA VAL A 67 6.68 -5.15 -12.25
C VAL A 67 5.47 -4.92 -11.34
N ALA A 68 4.36 -5.58 -11.66
CA ALA A 68 3.12 -5.54 -10.89
C ALA A 68 2.90 -6.88 -10.15
N ARG A 69 1.87 -6.92 -9.29
CA ARG A 69 1.40 -8.18 -8.70
C ARG A 69 0.70 -9.05 -9.74
N HIS A 70 0.65 -10.36 -9.52
CA HIS A 70 -0.25 -11.26 -10.26
C HIS A 70 -1.70 -10.78 -10.17
N GLY A 71 -2.43 -10.90 -11.28
CA GLY A 71 -3.83 -10.47 -11.40
C GLY A 71 -4.06 -9.45 -12.51
N PRO A 72 -5.16 -8.68 -12.45
CA PRO A 72 -5.44 -7.62 -13.41
C PRO A 72 -4.35 -6.54 -13.41
N ILE A 73 -3.98 -6.07 -14.59
CA ILE A 73 -3.05 -4.95 -14.80
C ILE A 73 -3.70 -3.90 -15.70
N ALA A 74 -3.23 -2.66 -15.62
CA ALA A 74 -3.64 -1.62 -16.55
C ALA A 74 -3.17 -1.95 -17.98
N GLU A 75 -3.93 -1.51 -19.00
CA GLU A 75 -3.49 -1.61 -20.40
C GLU A 75 -2.34 -0.63 -20.65
N CYS A 76 -1.14 -1.16 -20.83
CA CYS A 76 0.04 -0.43 -21.28
C CYS A 76 0.37 -0.80 -22.73
N HIS A 77 0.65 0.20 -23.56
CA HIS A 77 0.98 0.01 -24.98
C HIS A 77 2.49 0.02 -25.24
N SER A 78 3.23 0.85 -24.52
CA SER A 78 4.67 1.07 -24.72
C SER A 78 5.53 0.45 -23.61
N THR A 79 4.91 0.07 -22.50
CA THR A 79 5.56 -0.49 -21.33
C THR A 79 5.30 -1.98 -21.21
N LYS A 80 6.36 -2.78 -21.09
CA LYS A 80 6.25 -4.20 -20.74
C LYS A 80 5.92 -4.34 -19.26
N VAL A 81 4.83 -5.02 -18.94
CA VAL A 81 4.43 -5.31 -17.55
C VAL A 81 4.76 -6.77 -17.22
N LEU A 82 5.70 -6.99 -16.31
CA LEU A 82 5.94 -8.30 -15.69
C LEU A 82 5.08 -8.43 -14.43
N GLN A 83 4.76 -9.67 -14.06
CA GLN A 83 3.97 -9.96 -12.86
C GLN A 83 4.72 -10.91 -11.93
N SER A 84 4.55 -10.72 -10.63
CA SER A 84 5.18 -11.52 -9.58
C SER A 84 4.29 -11.64 -8.34
N ALA A 85 4.63 -12.57 -7.46
CA ALA A 85 3.83 -12.86 -6.28
C ALA A 85 4.05 -11.84 -5.15
N HIS A 86 2.95 -11.54 -4.45
CA HIS A 86 2.90 -10.75 -3.22
C HIS A 86 1.85 -11.40 -2.31
N PRO A 87 2.08 -11.53 -0.99
CA PRO A 87 3.19 -10.96 -0.21
C PRO A 87 4.46 -11.82 -0.17
N VAL A 88 4.41 -13.07 -0.62
CA VAL A 88 5.57 -13.97 -0.64
C VAL A 88 6.19 -13.97 -2.05
N PRO A 89 7.51 -13.76 -2.20
CA PRO A 89 8.18 -13.77 -3.50
C PRO A 89 8.09 -15.12 -4.24
N ASP A 90 8.15 -15.08 -5.57
CA ASP A 90 8.18 -16.25 -6.45
C ASP A 90 9.29 -16.16 -7.53
N ASP A 91 9.43 -17.21 -8.33
CA ASP A 91 10.43 -17.26 -9.42
C ASP A 91 10.21 -16.17 -10.47
N ALA A 92 8.94 -15.78 -10.70
CA ALA A 92 8.61 -14.68 -11.60
C ALA A 92 9.17 -13.35 -11.07
N GLY A 93 9.10 -13.12 -9.76
CA GLY A 93 9.76 -11.98 -9.10
C GLY A 93 11.28 -11.99 -9.27
N LEU A 94 11.93 -13.15 -9.14
CA LEU A 94 13.39 -13.25 -9.33
C LEU A 94 13.79 -12.88 -10.76
N TYR A 95 13.06 -13.39 -11.75
CA TYR A 95 13.25 -13.02 -13.15
C TYR A 95 12.98 -11.52 -13.39
N ALA A 96 11.94 -10.96 -12.77
CA ALA A 96 11.58 -9.56 -12.90
C ALA A 96 12.64 -8.62 -12.32
N GLY A 97 13.17 -8.92 -11.13
CA GLY A 97 14.28 -8.19 -10.52
C GLY A 97 15.54 -8.21 -11.39
N GLN A 98 15.89 -9.38 -11.95
CA GLN A 98 17.01 -9.51 -12.89
C GLN A 98 16.79 -8.70 -14.17
N SER A 99 15.56 -8.71 -14.70
CA SER A 99 15.19 -7.98 -15.91
C SER A 99 15.30 -6.47 -15.69
N LEU A 100 14.80 -5.93 -14.57
CA LEU A 100 14.97 -4.51 -14.23
C LEU A 100 16.43 -4.10 -14.09
N MET A 101 17.25 -4.88 -13.38
CA MET A 101 18.68 -4.59 -13.23
C MET A 101 19.42 -4.63 -14.57
N ALA A 102 19.01 -5.50 -15.51
CA ALA A 102 19.58 -5.54 -16.85
C ALA A 102 19.13 -4.34 -17.70
N HIS A 103 17.86 -3.92 -17.57
CA HIS A 103 17.24 -2.83 -18.33
C HIS A 103 17.92 -1.47 -18.12
N VAL A 104 18.51 -1.26 -16.94
CA VAL A 104 19.13 0.02 -16.56
C VAL A 104 20.66 0.06 -16.70
N ARG A 105 21.29 -1.00 -17.23
CA ARG A 105 22.75 -1.04 -17.40
C ARG A 105 23.19 -0.37 -18.70
N GLY A 106 24.42 0.19 -18.68
CA GLY A 106 25.06 0.75 -19.88
C GLY A 106 24.43 2.07 -20.35
N LEU A 107 23.80 2.81 -19.43
CA LEU A 107 23.28 4.14 -19.69
C LEU A 107 24.41 5.18 -19.64
N THR A 108 24.19 6.33 -20.27
CA THR A 108 25.14 7.45 -20.27
C THR A 108 24.59 8.64 -19.49
N ALA A 109 25.42 9.66 -19.22
CA ALA A 109 24.97 10.89 -18.56
C ALA A 109 23.92 11.68 -19.37
N ASP A 110 23.74 11.35 -20.66
CA ASP A 110 22.70 11.94 -21.50
C ASP A 110 21.36 11.20 -21.40
N ASP A 111 21.32 9.99 -20.82
CA ASP A 111 20.10 9.19 -20.62
C ASP A 111 19.38 9.60 -19.31
N LEU A 112 18.08 9.29 -19.23
CA LEU A 112 17.22 9.51 -18.05
C LEU A 112 16.46 8.24 -17.72
N VAL A 113 16.39 7.92 -16.43
CA VAL A 113 15.53 6.88 -15.88
C VAL A 113 14.39 7.50 -15.07
N ILE A 114 13.16 7.20 -15.42
CA ILE A 114 11.97 7.46 -14.59
C ILE A 114 11.65 6.18 -13.82
N ALA A 115 11.61 6.27 -12.49
CA ALA A 115 11.29 5.15 -11.62
C ALA A 115 9.93 5.31 -10.97
N LEU A 116 8.98 4.44 -11.34
CA LEU A 116 7.60 4.41 -10.85
C LEU A 116 7.50 3.40 -9.70
N ILE A 117 7.62 3.86 -8.46
CA ILE A 117 7.71 3.00 -7.28
C ILE A 117 6.45 3.11 -6.43
N SER A 118 5.90 1.98 -6.00
CA SER A 118 4.76 1.93 -5.08
C SER A 118 4.91 0.80 -4.06
N GLY A 119 3.98 0.78 -3.10
CA GLY A 119 3.86 -0.27 -2.09
C GLY A 119 3.91 -1.71 -2.61
N GLY A 120 4.34 -2.64 -1.77
CA GLY A 120 4.45 -4.08 -2.11
C GLY A 120 5.66 -4.47 -2.97
N GLY A 121 6.44 -3.52 -3.50
CA GLY A 121 7.60 -3.84 -4.36
C GLY A 121 8.69 -4.70 -3.70
N SER A 122 8.78 -4.74 -2.37
CA SER A 122 9.78 -5.55 -1.65
C SER A 122 9.68 -7.05 -1.95
N ALA A 123 8.44 -7.56 -2.08
CA ALA A 123 8.17 -8.96 -2.41
C ALA A 123 8.20 -9.23 -3.92
N LEU A 124 7.84 -8.22 -4.74
CA LEU A 124 7.84 -8.32 -6.20
C LEU A 124 9.25 -8.33 -6.80
N LEU A 125 10.23 -7.79 -6.08
CA LEU A 125 11.63 -7.69 -6.50
C LEU A 125 12.59 -8.46 -5.58
N PRO A 126 12.46 -9.80 -5.46
CA PRO A 126 13.48 -10.59 -4.80
C PRO A 126 14.78 -10.53 -5.62
N ALA A 127 15.88 -10.29 -4.91
CA ALA A 127 17.19 -10.15 -5.52
C ALA A 127 18.24 -10.51 -4.46
N PRO A 128 18.33 -11.80 -4.08
CA PRO A 128 19.23 -12.23 -3.02
C PRO A 128 20.69 -11.93 -3.39
N PRO A 129 21.59 -11.76 -2.40
CA PRO A 129 23.02 -11.59 -2.66
C PRO A 129 23.61 -12.77 -3.45
N GLU A 130 24.76 -12.55 -4.10
CA GLU A 130 25.43 -13.63 -4.83
C GLU A 130 25.79 -14.79 -3.89
N GLY A 131 25.54 -16.02 -4.35
CA GLY A 131 25.68 -17.23 -3.52
C GLY A 131 24.42 -17.62 -2.73
N PHE A 132 23.34 -16.82 -2.80
CA PHE A 132 22.04 -17.14 -2.20
C PHE A 132 20.95 -17.34 -3.25
N THR A 133 19.93 -18.11 -2.89
CA THR A 133 18.80 -18.49 -3.73
C THR A 133 17.54 -17.71 -3.35
N LEU A 134 16.49 -17.82 -4.17
CA LEU A 134 15.17 -17.30 -3.81
C LEU A 134 14.64 -17.90 -2.50
N ALA A 135 14.86 -19.20 -2.29
CA ALA A 135 14.46 -19.89 -1.07
C ALA A 135 15.13 -19.28 0.18
N ASP A 136 16.36 -18.80 0.05
CA ASP A 136 17.06 -18.11 1.14
C ASP A 136 16.42 -16.76 1.48
N GLU A 137 16.01 -15.97 0.46
CA GLU A 137 15.29 -14.69 0.70
C GLU A 137 13.88 -14.92 1.26
N ILE A 138 13.18 -15.97 0.81
CA ILE A 138 11.88 -16.36 1.37
C ILE A 138 12.04 -16.74 2.86
N ALA A 139 13.00 -17.62 3.18
CA ALA A 139 13.25 -18.03 4.57
C ALA A 139 13.62 -16.83 5.47
N LEU A 140 14.46 -15.90 4.98
CA LEU A 140 14.76 -14.67 5.71
C LEU A 140 13.49 -13.83 5.96
N ASN A 141 12.61 -13.70 4.97
CA ASN A 141 11.36 -12.95 5.12
C ASN A 141 10.40 -13.60 6.12
N GLU A 142 10.30 -14.93 6.14
CA GLU A 142 9.49 -15.67 7.10
C GLU A 142 9.96 -15.44 8.54
N VAL A 143 11.27 -15.54 8.78
CA VAL A 143 11.85 -15.27 10.11
C VAL A 143 11.63 -13.82 10.53
N LEU A 144 11.80 -12.86 9.61
CA LEU A 144 11.53 -11.46 9.91
C LEU A 144 10.07 -11.22 10.30
N LEU A 145 9.11 -11.80 9.57
CA LEU A 145 7.68 -11.67 9.89
C LEU A 145 7.35 -12.32 11.23
N ALA A 146 7.92 -13.50 11.52
CA ALA A 146 7.71 -14.21 12.78
C ALA A 146 8.34 -13.50 14.01
N SER A 147 9.30 -12.59 13.80
CA SER A 147 10.03 -11.92 14.88
C SER A 147 9.23 -10.85 15.63
N GLY A 148 8.11 -10.40 15.07
CA GLY A 148 7.34 -9.26 15.61
C GLY A 148 8.07 -7.91 15.51
N ALA A 149 9.18 -7.84 14.75
CA ALA A 149 9.85 -6.58 14.48
C ALA A 149 8.95 -5.65 13.63
N PRO A 150 8.97 -4.33 13.89
CA PRO A 150 8.24 -3.38 13.06
C PRO A 150 8.82 -3.37 11.63
N ILE A 151 7.99 -3.01 10.65
CA ILE A 151 8.35 -3.06 9.22
C ILE A 151 9.61 -2.24 8.89
N SER A 152 9.82 -1.11 9.57
CA SER A 152 11.02 -0.28 9.43
C SER A 152 12.29 -1.05 9.80
N ALA A 153 12.28 -1.81 10.89
CA ALA A 153 13.40 -2.63 11.34
C ALA A 153 13.65 -3.81 10.39
N MET A 154 12.58 -4.49 9.94
CA MET A 154 12.68 -5.56 8.93
C MET A 154 13.32 -5.03 7.63
N ASN A 155 12.94 -3.83 7.20
CA ASN A 155 13.47 -3.21 5.98
C ASN A 155 14.98 -2.94 6.06
N VAL A 156 15.50 -2.57 7.24
CA VAL A 156 16.96 -2.43 7.43
C VAL A 156 17.67 -3.75 7.13
N VAL A 157 17.18 -4.88 7.65
CA VAL A 157 17.77 -6.20 7.38
C VAL A 157 17.63 -6.57 5.90
N ARG A 158 16.43 -6.41 5.32
CA ARG A 158 16.17 -6.72 3.89
C ARG A 158 17.06 -5.94 2.94
N LYS A 159 17.32 -4.65 3.21
CA LYS A 159 18.23 -3.82 2.42
C LYS A 159 19.66 -4.35 2.42
N HIS A 160 20.11 -4.96 3.51
CA HIS A 160 21.44 -5.52 3.65
C HIS A 160 21.55 -6.98 3.20
N PHE A 161 20.43 -7.59 2.81
CA PHE A 161 20.37 -8.90 2.17
C PHE A 161 19.75 -8.80 0.77
N SER A 162 20.17 -7.81 -0.02
CA SER A 162 19.63 -7.62 -1.37
C SER A 162 20.59 -6.93 -2.32
N ARG A 163 20.49 -7.28 -3.61
CA ARG A 163 21.22 -6.67 -4.72
C ARG A 163 20.49 -5.47 -5.34
N ILE A 164 19.19 -5.31 -5.09
CA ILE A 164 18.35 -4.29 -5.75
C ILE A 164 17.84 -3.21 -4.78
N LYS A 165 17.62 -3.55 -3.51
CA LYS A 165 17.04 -2.69 -2.47
C LYS A 165 18.08 -1.69 -1.91
N GLY A 166 17.63 -0.62 -1.27
CA GLY A 166 18.48 0.37 -0.60
C GLY A 166 19.33 1.21 -1.56
N GLY A 167 18.71 1.80 -2.58
CA GLY A 167 19.34 2.66 -3.59
C GLY A 167 20.17 1.92 -4.64
N ARG A 168 20.31 0.58 -4.55
CA ARG A 168 21.18 -0.19 -5.45
C ARG A 168 20.70 -0.22 -6.88
N LEU A 169 19.39 -0.20 -7.14
CA LEU A 169 18.89 -0.09 -8.51
C LEU A 169 19.24 1.28 -9.12
N ALA A 170 19.10 2.37 -8.36
CA ALA A 170 19.54 3.69 -8.81
C ALA A 170 21.06 3.77 -8.98
N ALA A 171 21.84 3.07 -8.15
CA ALA A 171 23.29 3.01 -8.30
C ALA A 171 23.72 2.34 -9.63
N LEU A 172 22.96 1.35 -10.12
CA LEU A 172 23.20 0.70 -11.42
C LEU A 172 22.94 1.63 -12.62
N VAL A 173 22.14 2.69 -12.44
CA VAL A 173 21.78 3.66 -13.47
C VAL A 173 22.91 4.64 -13.77
N TYR A 174 23.77 4.90 -12.78
CA TYR A 174 24.89 5.84 -12.93
C TYR A 174 25.76 5.48 -14.14
N PRO A 175 26.13 6.45 -15.01
CA PRO A 175 26.06 7.91 -14.83
C PRO A 175 24.76 8.61 -15.25
N ALA A 176 23.71 7.90 -15.67
CA ALA A 176 22.43 8.52 -15.99
C ALA A 176 21.72 9.04 -14.74
N ARG A 177 20.82 10.03 -14.94
CA ARG A 177 19.98 10.59 -13.86
C ARG A 177 18.77 9.70 -13.61
N VAL A 178 18.37 9.57 -12.34
CA VAL A 178 17.11 8.92 -11.92
C VAL A 178 16.14 9.95 -11.36
N VAL A 179 14.89 9.94 -11.83
CA VAL A 179 13.77 10.64 -11.22
C VAL A 179 12.79 9.60 -10.69
N SER A 180 12.69 9.47 -9.36
CA SER A 180 11.78 8.53 -8.71
C SER A 180 10.45 9.21 -8.39
N LEU A 181 9.37 8.69 -8.95
CA LEU A 181 8.00 9.06 -8.63
C LEU A 181 7.41 7.96 -7.75
N VAL A 182 7.09 8.30 -6.51
CA VAL A 182 6.78 7.34 -5.45
C VAL A 182 5.33 7.51 -5.00
N VAL A 183 4.57 6.41 -5.01
CA VAL A 183 3.29 6.30 -4.29
C VAL A 183 3.58 5.66 -2.95
N SER A 184 3.40 6.42 -1.87
CA SER A 184 3.77 6.00 -0.52
C SER A 184 2.61 5.33 0.21
N ASP A 185 2.90 4.13 0.70
CA ASP A 185 2.07 3.34 1.61
C ASP A 185 2.68 3.23 3.02
N VAL A 186 3.79 3.94 3.29
CA VAL A 186 4.56 3.81 4.53
C VAL A 186 4.37 5.00 5.48
N PRO A 187 4.47 4.77 6.80
CA PRO A 187 4.40 5.84 7.78
C PRO A 187 5.42 6.96 7.54
N GLY A 188 4.94 8.20 7.62
CA GLY A 188 5.77 9.41 7.46
C GLY A 188 6.22 9.68 6.04
N ASP A 189 5.67 8.96 5.05
CA ASP A 189 5.94 9.15 3.62
C ASP A 189 7.43 9.11 3.26
N ASN A 190 8.23 8.30 3.97
CA ASN A 190 9.65 8.17 3.67
C ASN A 190 9.85 7.30 2.41
N PRO A 191 10.26 7.88 1.26
CA PRO A 191 10.36 7.15 0.00
C PRO A 191 11.43 6.05 0.03
N ALA A 192 12.42 6.13 0.92
CA ALA A 192 13.44 5.09 1.05
C ALA A 192 12.90 3.79 1.67
N PHE A 193 11.70 3.81 2.26
CA PHE A 193 11.07 2.64 2.85
C PHE A 193 10.07 1.97 1.89
N VAL A 194 9.50 2.72 0.95
CA VAL A 194 8.59 2.18 -0.07
C VAL A 194 9.33 1.17 -0.94
N ALA A 195 8.82 -0.05 -1.04
CA ALA A 195 9.46 -1.17 -1.73
C ALA A 195 10.91 -1.47 -1.25
N SER A 196 11.25 -1.09 0.00
CA SER A 196 12.62 -1.11 0.52
C SER A 196 13.61 -0.24 -0.29
N GLY A 197 13.09 0.82 -0.92
CA GLY A 197 13.84 1.90 -1.58
C GLY A 197 14.80 1.42 -2.66
N PRO A 198 14.36 0.72 -3.73
CA PRO A 198 15.30 0.26 -4.76
C PRO A 198 16.05 1.41 -5.45
N THR A 199 15.40 2.57 -5.59
CA THR A 199 15.95 3.77 -6.24
C THR A 199 16.28 4.91 -5.27
N VAL A 200 16.04 4.71 -3.97
CA VAL A 200 16.24 5.73 -2.94
C VAL A 200 17.08 5.14 -1.80
N PRO A 201 18.33 5.60 -1.60
CA PRO A 201 19.18 5.12 -0.50
C PRO A 201 18.66 5.63 0.86
N ASP A 202 19.11 4.99 1.94
CA ASP A 202 18.96 5.51 3.31
C ASP A 202 20.27 5.44 4.09
N GLU A 203 20.28 5.99 5.29
CA GLU A 203 21.46 6.02 6.17
C GLU A 203 21.73 4.68 6.89
N SER A 204 20.89 3.66 6.65
CA SER A 204 21.04 2.37 7.32
C SER A 204 22.29 1.66 6.83
N ASN A 205 22.90 0.87 7.71
CA ASN A 205 24.14 0.15 7.42
C ASN A 205 24.13 -1.27 8.02
N ALA A 206 25.15 -2.05 7.65
CA ALA A 206 25.30 -3.44 8.09
C ALA A 206 25.31 -3.58 9.63
N ASP A 207 25.95 -2.65 10.35
CA ASP A 207 25.99 -2.69 11.81
C ASP A 207 24.61 -2.49 12.43
N GLU A 208 23.79 -1.60 11.84
CA GLU A 208 22.40 -1.42 12.23
C GLU A 208 21.57 -2.68 11.96
N ALA A 209 21.70 -3.30 10.78
CA ALA A 209 21.04 -4.56 10.47
C ALA A 209 21.39 -5.67 11.48
N LEU A 210 22.67 -5.79 11.86
CA LEU A 210 23.14 -6.74 12.87
C LEU A 210 22.62 -6.41 14.27
N ARG A 211 22.49 -5.12 14.63
CA ARG A 211 21.83 -4.71 15.88
C ARG A 211 20.36 -5.08 15.88
N THR A 212 19.65 -4.87 14.78
CA THR A 212 18.24 -5.26 14.63
C THR A 212 18.04 -6.76 14.78
N ILE A 213 18.87 -7.57 14.12
CA ILE A 213 18.84 -9.04 14.25
C ILE A 213 18.96 -9.46 15.71
N ARG A 214 19.89 -8.86 16.46
CA ARG A 214 20.09 -9.14 17.90
C ARG A 214 18.92 -8.64 18.76
N ALA A 215 18.45 -7.42 18.52
CA ALA A 215 17.40 -6.79 19.32
C ALA A 215 16.08 -7.57 19.28
N TYR A 216 15.73 -8.10 18.10
CA TYR A 216 14.50 -8.87 17.89
C TYR A 216 14.71 -10.39 17.95
N ARG A 217 15.93 -10.85 18.29
CA ARG A 217 16.29 -12.28 18.36
C ARG A 217 15.91 -13.05 17.08
N ILE A 218 16.16 -12.43 15.93
CA ILE A 218 15.88 -13.00 14.62
C ILE A 218 16.90 -14.13 14.38
N ASP A 219 16.40 -15.36 14.28
CA ASP A 219 17.23 -16.55 14.11
C ASP A 219 17.59 -16.78 12.63
N LEU A 220 18.81 -16.40 12.25
CA LEU A 220 19.31 -16.54 10.88
C LEU A 220 20.55 -17.45 10.82
N PRO A 221 20.69 -18.26 9.76
CA PRO A 221 21.93 -18.99 9.50
C PRO A 221 23.16 -18.06 9.45
N GLU A 222 24.30 -18.51 10.01
CA GLU A 222 25.54 -17.70 10.08
C GLU A 222 25.99 -17.18 8.70
N ARG A 223 25.78 -17.95 7.63
CA ARG A 223 26.09 -17.49 6.26
C ARG A 223 25.33 -16.22 5.87
N MET A 224 24.05 -16.09 6.26
CA MET A 224 23.26 -14.88 5.99
C MET A 224 23.75 -13.72 6.83
N ILE A 225 24.09 -13.97 8.10
CA ILE A 225 24.66 -12.97 9.00
C ILE A 225 25.97 -12.43 8.44
N GLU A 226 26.86 -13.29 7.93
CA GLU A 226 28.12 -12.88 7.30
C GLU A 226 27.87 -12.09 6.01
N SER A 227 26.92 -12.52 5.17
CA SER A 227 26.53 -11.75 3.99
C SER A 227 26.03 -10.35 4.32
N ILE A 228 25.25 -10.21 5.40
CA ILE A 228 24.75 -8.90 5.88
C ILE A 228 25.89 -8.06 6.42
N ARG A 229 26.82 -8.66 7.18
CA ARG A 229 28.01 -8.00 7.74
C ARG A 229 28.90 -7.40 6.65
N GLN A 230 29.01 -8.06 5.51
CA GLN A 230 29.79 -7.62 4.36
C GLN A 230 29.03 -6.69 3.41
N ALA A 231 27.73 -6.48 3.62
CA ALA A 231 26.91 -5.70 2.70
C ALA A 231 27.23 -4.21 2.78
N THR A 232 27.69 -3.64 1.66
CA THR A 232 27.83 -2.18 1.50
C THR A 232 26.60 -1.66 0.76
N ALA A 233 25.75 -0.93 1.46
CA ALA A 233 24.65 -0.18 0.85
C ALA A 233 25.16 1.21 0.41
N PRO A 234 24.75 1.71 -0.76
CA PRO A 234 24.97 3.10 -1.13
C PRO A 234 24.37 4.06 -0.09
N LYS A 235 25.05 5.17 0.18
CA LYS A 235 24.58 6.21 1.08
C LYS A 235 23.93 7.37 0.33
N PRO A 236 22.98 8.10 0.93
CA PRO A 236 22.38 9.29 0.32
C PRO A 236 23.42 10.34 -0.11
N THR A 237 24.55 10.43 0.59
CA THR A 237 25.64 11.36 0.29
C THR A 237 26.58 10.92 -0.84
N ASP A 238 26.41 9.71 -1.40
CA ASP A 238 27.28 9.23 -2.46
C ASP A 238 27.08 10.04 -3.74
N ALA A 239 28.19 10.42 -4.39
CA ALA A 239 28.17 11.29 -5.57
C ALA A 239 27.34 10.73 -6.75
N ILE A 240 27.12 9.42 -6.79
CA ILE A 240 26.29 8.75 -7.80
C ILE A 240 24.82 9.18 -7.75
N PHE A 241 24.36 9.73 -6.62
CA PHE A 241 22.97 10.19 -6.45
C PHE A 241 22.83 11.72 -6.54
N ALA A 242 23.92 12.46 -6.78
CA ALA A 242 23.93 13.93 -6.71
C ALA A 242 22.96 14.61 -7.70
N VAL A 243 22.60 13.92 -8.78
CA VAL A 243 21.68 14.42 -9.83
C VAL A 243 20.31 13.76 -9.78
N ASN A 244 20.07 12.85 -8.84
CA ASN A 244 18.80 12.14 -8.73
C ASN A 244 17.75 12.96 -8.01
N GLU A 245 16.50 12.75 -8.38
CA GLU A 245 15.35 13.37 -7.72
C GLU A 245 14.38 12.32 -7.22
N VAL A 246 13.67 12.66 -6.15
CA VAL A 246 12.68 11.80 -5.52
C VAL A 246 11.47 12.64 -5.17
N HIS A 247 10.32 12.24 -5.71
CA HIS A 247 9.03 12.91 -5.52
C HIS A 247 8.05 11.89 -4.97
N VAL A 248 7.50 12.14 -3.77
CA VAL A 248 6.33 11.40 -3.29
C VAL A 248 5.10 12.06 -3.91
N ILE A 249 4.53 11.40 -4.91
CA ILE A 249 3.50 11.99 -5.77
C ILE A 249 2.07 11.65 -5.29
N ALA A 250 1.91 10.59 -4.50
CA ALA A 250 0.65 10.24 -3.85
C ALA A 250 0.90 9.51 -2.53
N SER A 251 0.02 9.69 -1.56
CA SER A 251 0.00 8.93 -0.30
C SER A 251 -1.39 8.88 0.32
N SER A 252 -1.59 7.98 1.30
CA SER A 252 -2.82 7.93 2.08
C SER A 252 -3.10 9.27 2.79
N ARG A 253 -2.04 9.96 3.26
CA ARG A 253 -2.16 11.28 3.92
C ARG A 253 -2.77 12.34 3.01
N VAL A 254 -2.26 12.42 1.77
CA VAL A 254 -2.76 13.37 0.76
C VAL A 254 -4.25 13.15 0.53
N SER A 255 -4.65 11.88 0.39
CA SER A 255 -6.05 11.50 0.19
C SER A 255 -6.94 11.88 1.37
N LEU A 256 -6.54 11.54 2.60
CA LEU A 256 -7.32 11.89 3.80
C LEU A 256 -7.44 13.40 4.02
N ASN A 257 -6.41 14.17 3.70
CA ASN A 257 -6.45 15.63 3.77
C ASN A 257 -7.44 16.23 2.76
N ALA A 258 -7.46 15.72 1.52
CA ALA A 258 -8.43 16.13 0.51
C ALA A 258 -9.87 15.81 0.94
N VAL A 259 -10.09 14.63 1.53
CA VAL A 259 -11.39 14.23 2.09
C VAL A 259 -11.80 15.14 3.24
N ALA A 260 -10.89 15.43 4.17
CA ALA A 260 -11.17 16.33 5.29
C ALA A 260 -11.60 17.70 4.79
N GLU A 261 -10.96 18.23 3.74
CA GLU A 261 -11.36 19.50 3.16
C GLU A 261 -12.74 19.46 2.52
N LEU A 262 -13.05 18.41 1.74
CA LEU A 262 -14.38 18.22 1.18
C LEU A 262 -15.46 18.05 2.26
N ALA A 263 -15.17 17.31 3.33
CA ALA A 263 -16.08 17.14 4.46
C ALA A 263 -16.43 18.49 5.12
N ARG A 264 -15.44 19.38 5.31
CA ARG A 264 -15.67 20.75 5.84
C ARG A 264 -16.59 21.55 4.93
N GLN A 265 -16.41 21.46 3.61
CA GLN A 265 -17.26 22.12 2.63
C GLN A 265 -18.70 21.58 2.64
N ARG A 266 -18.89 20.32 3.05
CA ARG A 266 -20.19 19.67 3.26
C ARG A 266 -20.76 19.93 4.66
N GLY A 267 -20.11 20.76 5.48
CA GLY A 267 -20.57 21.10 6.82
C GLY A 267 -20.31 20.03 7.88
N VAL A 268 -19.45 19.05 7.58
CA VAL A 268 -19.06 17.95 8.47
C VAL A 268 -17.70 18.26 9.08
N HIS A 269 -17.50 17.98 10.37
CA HIS A 269 -16.23 18.16 11.06
C HIS A 269 -15.35 16.91 10.89
N PRO A 270 -14.23 16.96 10.16
CA PRO A 270 -13.34 15.80 10.02
C PRO A 270 -12.36 15.69 11.19
N LEU A 271 -12.15 14.48 11.67
CA LEU A 271 -11.08 14.11 12.59
C LEU A 271 -10.27 12.96 11.97
N ILE A 272 -9.07 13.26 11.48
CA ILE A 272 -8.16 12.23 10.96
C ILE A 272 -7.45 11.57 12.16
N LEU A 273 -7.74 10.30 12.40
CA LEU A 273 -7.14 9.51 13.48
C LEU A 273 -5.69 9.14 13.14
N SER A 274 -5.47 8.56 11.96
CA SER A 274 -4.14 8.26 11.40
C SER A 274 -4.29 7.79 9.95
N ASP A 275 -3.22 7.93 9.16
CA ASP A 275 -3.03 7.37 7.82
C ASP A 275 -2.25 6.04 7.84
N THR A 276 -1.88 5.55 9.03
CA THR A 276 -0.95 4.42 9.22
C THR A 276 -1.52 3.35 10.16
N ILE A 277 -2.85 3.19 10.23
CA ILE A 277 -3.46 2.19 11.09
C ILE A 277 -3.23 0.80 10.51
N GLU A 278 -2.37 0.04 11.19
CA GLU A 278 -2.09 -1.37 10.95
C GLU A 278 -2.67 -2.24 12.08
N GLY A 279 -2.73 -3.55 11.84
CA GLY A 279 -3.18 -4.54 12.84
C GLY A 279 -4.24 -5.48 12.29
N GLU A 280 -4.76 -6.34 13.16
CA GLU A 280 -5.83 -7.28 12.82
C GLU A 280 -7.14 -6.53 12.57
N ALA A 281 -7.74 -6.74 11.39
CA ALA A 281 -8.89 -6.00 10.89
C ALA A 281 -10.05 -5.96 11.89
N LYS A 282 -10.39 -7.12 12.47
CA LYS A 282 -11.47 -7.21 13.45
C LYS A 282 -11.21 -6.39 14.72
N ASP A 283 -9.96 -6.34 15.20
CA ASP A 283 -9.61 -5.62 16.43
C ASP A 283 -9.63 -4.11 16.19
N ILE A 284 -9.11 -3.68 15.04
CA ILE A 284 -9.21 -2.29 14.60
C ILE A 284 -10.67 -1.87 14.37
N GLY A 285 -11.53 -2.79 13.90
CA GLY A 285 -12.97 -2.56 13.78
C GLY A 285 -13.64 -2.26 15.13
N ARG A 286 -13.31 -3.04 16.17
CA ARG A 286 -13.79 -2.80 17.54
C ARG A 286 -13.28 -1.50 18.12
N MET A 287 -12.03 -1.14 17.84
CA MET A 287 -11.46 0.14 18.23
C MET A 287 -12.22 1.32 17.60
N HIS A 288 -12.52 1.26 16.28
CA HIS A 288 -13.30 2.30 15.61
C HIS A 288 -14.74 2.37 16.15
N ALA A 289 -15.37 1.23 16.43
CA ALA A 289 -16.69 1.19 17.04
C ALA A 289 -16.71 1.83 18.44
N ALA A 290 -15.69 1.59 19.26
CA ALA A 290 -15.57 2.21 20.58
C ALA A 290 -15.45 3.73 20.49
N LEU A 291 -14.62 4.25 19.57
CA LEU A 291 -14.48 5.69 19.33
C LEU A 291 -15.78 6.31 18.80
N ALA A 292 -16.40 5.67 17.81
CA ALA A 292 -17.66 6.14 17.25
C ALA A 292 -18.76 6.21 18.33
N ARG A 293 -18.90 5.17 19.16
CA ARG A 293 -19.83 5.15 20.28
C ARG A 293 -19.55 6.25 21.30
N GLU A 294 -18.29 6.46 21.67
CA GLU A 294 -17.90 7.52 22.60
C GLU A 294 -18.31 8.90 22.06
N PHE A 295 -17.98 9.19 20.80
CA PHE A 295 -18.31 10.48 20.21
C PHE A 295 -19.81 10.64 19.89
N SER A 296 -20.54 9.56 19.60
CA SER A 296 -22.00 9.62 19.43
C SER A 296 -22.76 9.88 20.73
N VAL A 297 -22.23 9.43 21.88
CA VAL A 297 -22.93 9.55 23.18
C VAL A 297 -22.44 10.75 23.99
N ASN A 298 -21.12 10.97 24.04
CA ASN A 298 -20.47 11.94 24.91
C ASN A 298 -19.81 13.09 24.14
N GLY A 299 -19.71 13.00 22.81
CA GLY A 299 -19.10 14.03 21.98
C GLY A 299 -19.89 15.33 22.03
N ALA A 300 -19.19 16.44 22.24
CA ALA A 300 -19.76 17.78 22.13
C ALA A 300 -19.32 18.40 20.80
N PHE A 301 -20.03 18.08 19.72
CA PHE A 301 -19.79 18.68 18.41
C PHE A 301 -21.05 19.41 17.91
N ASP A 302 -20.87 20.64 17.46
CA ASP A 302 -21.95 21.46 16.89
C ASP A 302 -22.35 21.04 15.46
N LYS A 303 -21.64 20.07 14.89
CA LYS A 303 -21.77 19.57 13.52
C LYS A 303 -21.57 18.06 13.51
N PRO A 304 -22.09 17.35 12.49
CA PRO A 304 -21.75 15.94 12.28
C PRO A 304 -20.24 15.73 12.28
N LEU A 305 -19.77 14.67 12.91
CA LEU A 305 -18.36 14.30 13.01
C LEU A 305 -18.04 13.21 11.99
N LEU A 306 -16.89 13.32 11.32
CA LEU A 306 -16.36 12.30 10.44
C LEU A 306 -15.02 11.82 10.98
N LEU A 307 -15.00 10.63 11.58
CA LEU A 307 -13.76 9.97 11.95
C LEU A 307 -13.14 9.37 10.67
N LEU A 308 -11.94 9.81 10.33
CA LEU A 308 -11.21 9.39 9.14
C LEU A 308 -9.96 8.63 9.54
N SER A 309 -9.71 7.51 8.88
CA SER A 309 -8.43 6.82 8.98
C SER A 309 -8.04 6.13 7.69
N GLY A 310 -6.76 5.84 7.58
CA GLY A 310 -6.19 4.99 6.55
C GLY A 310 -5.10 4.09 7.13
N GLY A 311 -4.39 3.41 6.24
CA GLY A 311 -3.39 2.40 6.58
C GLY A 311 -3.76 1.07 5.92
N GLU A 312 -3.15 -0.03 6.37
CA GLU A 312 -3.40 -1.35 5.79
C GLU A 312 -3.56 -2.36 6.95
N THR A 313 -4.79 -2.82 7.20
CA THR A 313 -5.00 -3.90 8.17
C THR A 313 -4.71 -5.26 7.55
N THR A 314 -4.69 -6.30 8.37
CA THR A 314 -4.53 -7.68 7.92
C THR A 314 -5.62 -8.56 8.50
N VAL A 315 -5.86 -9.69 7.84
CA VAL A 315 -6.72 -10.76 8.33
C VAL A 315 -5.87 -12.00 8.51
N THR A 316 -5.77 -12.51 9.74
CA THR A 316 -5.02 -13.73 10.00
C THR A 316 -5.87 -14.95 9.67
N ILE A 317 -5.62 -15.53 8.48
CA ILE A 317 -6.30 -16.75 8.04
C ILE A 317 -5.59 -17.98 8.64
N GLY A 318 -6.32 -18.75 9.46
CA GLY A 318 -5.84 -20.02 10.01
C GLY A 318 -5.81 -21.15 8.98
N SER A 319 -5.31 -22.32 9.38
CA SER A 319 -5.28 -23.54 8.53
C SER A 319 -6.64 -24.20 8.28
N GLY A 320 -7.72 -23.61 8.81
CA GLY A 320 -9.08 -24.08 8.62
C GLY A 320 -9.69 -23.62 7.29
N ARG A 321 -10.95 -23.99 7.06
CA ARG A 321 -11.74 -23.38 5.98
C ARG A 321 -12.07 -21.95 6.35
N TYR A 322 -11.94 -21.05 5.39
CA TYR A 322 -12.32 -19.64 5.49
C TYR A 322 -13.29 -19.28 4.36
N GLY A 323 -14.12 -18.27 4.59
CA GLY A 323 -15.11 -17.75 3.66
C GLY A 323 -14.56 -16.69 2.72
N LYS A 324 -15.43 -15.78 2.31
CA LYS A 324 -15.16 -14.71 1.36
C LYS A 324 -15.07 -13.36 2.05
N GLY A 325 -14.19 -12.51 1.53
CA GLY A 325 -14.05 -11.12 1.95
C GLY A 325 -12.62 -10.64 1.99
N GLY A 326 -12.43 -9.54 2.72
CA GLY A 326 -11.18 -8.86 2.90
C GLY A 326 -11.17 -8.05 4.19
N ARG A 327 -10.08 -7.32 4.38
CA ARG A 327 -9.78 -6.62 5.63
C ARG A 327 -10.74 -5.45 5.91
N ASN A 328 -11.26 -4.77 4.89
CA ASN A 328 -12.17 -3.65 5.09
C ASN A 328 -13.58 -4.14 5.48
N ALA A 329 -14.08 -5.19 4.80
CA ALA A 329 -15.30 -5.86 5.17
C ALA A 329 -15.18 -6.50 6.57
N GLU A 330 -14.09 -7.21 6.88
CA GLU A 330 -13.91 -7.83 8.20
C GLU A 330 -13.87 -6.79 9.33
N LEU A 331 -13.19 -5.65 9.10
CA LEU A 331 -13.18 -4.51 10.01
C LEU A 331 -14.60 -3.97 10.26
N LEU A 332 -15.38 -3.74 9.21
CA LEU A 332 -16.72 -3.20 9.36
C LEU A 332 -17.71 -4.19 9.97
N LEU A 333 -17.60 -5.49 9.68
CA LEU A 333 -18.47 -6.49 10.28
C LEU A 333 -18.23 -6.57 11.79
N SER A 334 -16.95 -6.52 12.18
CA SER A 334 -16.55 -6.43 13.58
C SER A 334 -17.08 -5.15 14.24
N ALA A 335 -16.96 -4.00 13.57
CA ALA A 335 -17.48 -2.74 14.07
C ALA A 335 -19.02 -2.77 14.20
N ALA A 336 -19.73 -3.32 13.21
CA ALA A 336 -21.19 -3.38 13.19
C ALA A 336 -21.77 -4.20 14.36
N LEU A 337 -21.09 -5.26 14.78
CA LEU A 337 -21.47 -6.03 15.97
C LEU A 337 -21.45 -5.16 17.25
N ASP A 338 -20.47 -4.27 17.36
CA ASP A 338 -20.30 -3.35 18.48
C ASP A 338 -21.08 -2.03 18.29
N LEU A 339 -21.72 -1.79 17.14
CA LEU A 339 -22.51 -0.58 16.86
C LEU A 339 -24.02 -0.84 16.69
N GLN A 340 -24.45 -2.10 16.83
CA GLN A 340 -25.85 -2.49 16.64
C GLN A 340 -26.81 -1.62 17.49
N GLY A 341 -27.81 -1.04 16.83
CA GLY A 341 -28.85 -0.21 17.43
C GLY A 341 -28.48 1.25 17.70
N ILE A 342 -27.27 1.69 17.33
CA ILE A 342 -26.89 3.11 17.42
C ILE A 342 -27.44 3.85 16.19
N ALA A 343 -28.29 4.86 16.44
CA ALA A 343 -28.85 5.72 15.39
C ALA A 343 -27.86 6.84 14.98
N GLY A 344 -28.02 7.39 13.78
CA GLY A 344 -27.22 8.53 13.30
C GLY A 344 -25.75 8.18 13.03
N LEU A 345 -25.45 6.91 12.74
CA LEU A 345 -24.12 6.44 12.39
C LEU A 345 -24.15 5.71 11.05
N THR A 346 -23.24 6.09 10.16
CA THR A 346 -22.96 5.33 8.93
C THR A 346 -21.45 5.31 8.71
N ALA A 347 -20.91 4.15 8.33
CA ALA A 347 -19.50 3.99 8.05
C ALA A 347 -19.27 3.38 6.67
N LEU A 348 -18.12 3.69 6.09
CA LEU A 348 -17.55 3.10 4.88
C LEU A 348 -16.10 2.75 5.18
N ALA A 349 -15.71 1.53 4.84
CA ALA A 349 -14.32 1.11 4.77
C ALA A 349 -14.12 0.45 3.41
N ALA A 350 -13.10 0.90 2.68
CA ALA A 350 -12.84 0.40 1.34
C ALA A 350 -11.35 0.49 0.98
N ASP A 351 -10.84 -0.49 0.23
CA ASP A 351 -9.55 -0.41 -0.43
C ASP A 351 -9.64 0.59 -1.58
N THR A 352 -8.70 1.52 -1.63
CA THR A 352 -8.66 2.54 -2.68
C THR A 352 -8.37 1.97 -4.06
N ASP A 353 -7.91 0.72 -4.19
CA ASP A 353 -7.75 0.04 -5.48
C ASP A 353 -9.03 -0.57 -6.07
N GLY A 354 -10.09 -0.61 -5.27
CA GLY A 354 -11.40 -1.11 -5.67
C GLY A 354 -11.64 -2.59 -5.31
N ILE A 355 -10.69 -3.28 -4.67
CA ILE A 355 -10.77 -4.72 -4.36
C ILE A 355 -10.35 -5.00 -2.90
N ASP A 356 -11.28 -5.53 -2.10
CA ASP A 356 -11.06 -5.95 -0.72
C ASP A 356 -11.02 -7.48 -0.60
N GLY A 357 -9.81 -8.03 -0.74
CA GLY A 357 -9.56 -9.45 -0.56
C GLY A 357 -10.05 -10.32 -1.72
N SER A 358 -11.08 -11.14 -1.50
CA SER A 358 -11.38 -12.33 -2.32
C SER A 358 -12.59 -12.24 -3.27
N GLU A 359 -13.16 -11.06 -3.52
CA GLU A 359 -14.30 -10.87 -4.43
C GLU A 359 -14.15 -9.56 -5.25
N ASN A 360 -15.26 -8.92 -5.65
CA ASN A 360 -15.29 -7.74 -6.52
C ASN A 360 -15.57 -6.41 -5.80
N ASN A 361 -15.83 -6.43 -4.50
CA ASN A 361 -16.13 -5.24 -3.72
C ASN A 361 -14.84 -4.54 -3.30
N ALA A 362 -14.87 -3.21 -3.19
CA ALA A 362 -13.80 -2.45 -2.55
C ALA A 362 -13.90 -2.51 -1.03
N GLY A 363 -15.06 -2.90 -0.49
CA GLY A 363 -15.34 -2.93 0.93
C GLY A 363 -16.84 -2.99 1.17
N ALA A 364 -17.34 -2.31 2.20
CA ALA A 364 -18.76 -2.28 2.53
C ALA A 364 -19.17 -0.97 3.21
N PHE A 365 -20.48 -0.76 3.32
CA PHE A 365 -21.08 0.18 4.26
C PHE A 365 -21.51 -0.55 5.53
N CYS A 366 -21.53 0.14 6.67
CA CYS A 366 -22.27 -0.34 7.82
C CYS A 366 -23.00 0.80 8.56
N ASP A 367 -24.10 0.45 9.21
CA ASP A 367 -24.87 1.34 10.07
C ASP A 367 -25.40 0.55 11.27
N GLY A 368 -26.09 1.22 12.20
CA GLY A 368 -26.64 0.57 13.40
C GLY A 368 -27.62 -0.57 13.12
N ASP A 369 -28.16 -0.67 11.90
CA ASP A 369 -29.13 -1.67 11.49
C ASP A 369 -28.54 -2.80 10.63
N SER A 370 -27.27 -2.73 10.23
CA SER A 370 -26.62 -3.75 9.39
C SER A 370 -26.77 -5.17 9.98
N ILE A 371 -26.52 -5.37 11.28
CA ILE A 371 -26.68 -6.68 11.93
C ILE A 371 -28.14 -7.17 11.91
N THR A 372 -29.10 -6.25 12.02
CA THR A 372 -30.52 -6.57 11.91
C THR A 372 -30.87 -7.06 10.50
N ARG A 373 -30.36 -6.38 9.46
CA ARG A 373 -30.53 -6.81 8.05
C ARG A 373 -29.92 -8.18 7.79
N ILE A 374 -28.69 -8.43 8.25
CA ILE A 374 -28.02 -9.73 8.12
C ILE A 374 -28.86 -10.85 8.74
N ARG A 375 -29.36 -10.63 9.96
CA ARG A 375 -30.18 -11.61 10.67
C ARG A 375 -31.52 -11.86 9.98
N ALA A 376 -32.16 -10.81 9.48
CA ALA A 376 -33.43 -10.93 8.75
C ALA A 376 -33.28 -11.75 7.46
N ALA A 377 -32.10 -11.70 6.82
CA ALA A 377 -31.75 -12.51 5.66
C ALA A 377 -31.25 -13.93 6.01
N GLY A 378 -31.25 -14.32 7.30
CA GLY A 378 -30.87 -15.65 7.76
C GLY A 378 -29.40 -15.84 8.11
N GLY A 379 -28.58 -14.77 8.10
CA GLY A 379 -27.18 -14.81 8.46
C GLY A 379 -26.93 -14.70 9.98
N ASP A 380 -25.82 -15.29 10.44
CA ASP A 380 -25.24 -15.04 11.76
C ASP A 380 -23.93 -14.26 11.58
N ALA A 381 -23.98 -12.95 11.84
CA ALA A 381 -22.84 -12.05 11.70
C ALA A 381 -21.61 -12.48 12.53
N ARG A 382 -21.79 -13.07 13.72
CA ARG A 382 -20.67 -13.53 14.54
C ARG A 382 -20.03 -14.78 13.95
N ALA A 383 -20.85 -15.71 13.46
CA ALA A 383 -20.36 -16.91 12.79
C ALA A 383 -19.63 -16.57 11.47
N LEU A 384 -20.18 -15.65 10.68
CA LEU A 384 -19.56 -15.17 9.45
C LEU A 384 -18.24 -14.45 9.72
N LEU A 385 -18.16 -13.60 10.75
CA LEU A 385 -16.91 -12.97 11.16
C LEU A 385 -15.88 -14.01 11.60
N ALA A 386 -16.27 -14.98 12.43
CA ALA A 386 -15.38 -16.06 12.89
C ALA A 386 -14.90 -16.97 11.75
N GLY A 387 -15.69 -17.08 10.67
CA GLY A 387 -15.36 -17.84 9.48
C GLY A 387 -14.62 -17.05 8.40
N HIS A 388 -14.23 -15.79 8.65
CA HIS A 388 -13.67 -14.88 7.63
C HIS A 388 -14.55 -14.76 6.38
N ASP A 389 -15.87 -14.68 6.58
CA ASP A 389 -16.89 -14.61 5.54
C ASP A 389 -17.66 -13.28 5.56
N ALA A 390 -16.91 -12.18 5.73
CA ALA A 390 -17.48 -10.84 5.87
C ALA A 390 -18.16 -10.35 4.59
N TRP A 391 -17.73 -10.82 3.42
CA TRP A 391 -18.40 -10.52 2.15
C TRP A 391 -19.84 -11.02 2.15
N SER A 392 -20.05 -12.29 2.52
CA SER A 392 -21.38 -12.89 2.54
C SER A 392 -22.30 -12.20 3.54
N ALA A 393 -21.76 -11.70 4.65
CA ALA A 393 -22.52 -10.89 5.61
C ALA A 393 -23.05 -9.61 4.96
N PHE A 394 -22.20 -8.83 4.29
CA PHE A 394 -22.65 -7.58 3.67
C PHE A 394 -23.45 -7.78 2.39
N ASP A 395 -23.28 -8.90 1.68
CA ASP A 395 -24.13 -9.30 0.56
C ASP A 395 -25.58 -9.51 1.05
N LEU A 396 -25.76 -10.28 2.14
CA LEU A 396 -27.06 -10.49 2.77
C LEU A 396 -27.73 -9.18 3.20
N ALA A 397 -26.94 -8.18 3.62
CA ALA A 397 -27.45 -6.88 4.05
C ALA A 397 -27.71 -5.91 2.90
N GLY A 398 -27.23 -6.19 1.68
CA GLY A 398 -27.24 -5.24 0.56
C GLY A 398 -26.30 -4.06 0.75
N ASP A 399 -25.18 -4.28 1.45
CA ASP A 399 -24.29 -3.23 1.96
C ASP A 399 -22.89 -3.26 1.35
N LEU A 400 -22.63 -4.14 0.38
CA LEU A 400 -21.33 -4.16 -0.33
C LEU A 400 -21.10 -2.86 -1.12
N PHE A 401 -19.87 -2.38 -1.11
CA PHE A 401 -19.45 -1.23 -1.91
C PHE A 401 -18.61 -1.70 -3.11
N VAL A 402 -19.13 -1.52 -4.32
CA VAL A 402 -18.57 -2.06 -5.56
C VAL A 402 -18.34 -0.92 -6.58
N PRO A 403 -17.34 -0.05 -6.35
CA PRO A 403 -17.05 1.08 -7.25
C PRO A 403 -16.38 0.64 -8.57
N GLY A 404 -15.93 -0.62 -8.65
CA GLY A 404 -15.05 -1.09 -9.71
C GLY A 404 -13.60 -0.67 -9.50
N PRO A 405 -12.70 -1.00 -10.46
CA PRO A 405 -11.29 -0.63 -10.36
C PRO A 405 -11.13 0.90 -10.43
N THR A 406 -10.42 1.47 -9.48
CA THR A 406 -10.22 2.93 -9.37
C THR A 406 -9.00 3.43 -10.14
N GLY A 407 -8.02 2.54 -10.41
CA GLY A 407 -6.77 2.89 -11.07
C GLY A 407 -5.71 3.52 -10.15
N THR A 408 -5.91 3.55 -8.82
CA THR A 408 -4.90 3.99 -7.85
C THR A 408 -4.83 3.00 -6.68
N ASN A 409 -3.79 3.06 -5.84
CA ASN A 409 -3.73 2.32 -4.58
C ASN A 409 -2.89 3.10 -3.56
N VAL A 410 -3.57 3.63 -2.56
CA VAL A 410 -3.00 4.28 -1.36
C VAL A 410 -3.60 3.64 -0.09
N ASN A 411 -3.76 2.31 -0.14
CA ASN A 411 -4.31 1.45 0.92
C ASN A 411 -5.79 1.71 1.25
N ASP A 412 -6.17 1.50 2.52
CA ASP A 412 -7.55 1.56 2.98
C ASP A 412 -7.99 3.00 3.25
N PHE A 413 -9.22 3.29 2.85
CA PHE A 413 -9.99 4.47 3.24
C PHE A 413 -11.07 4.04 4.23
N ARG A 414 -11.12 4.65 5.41
CA ARG A 414 -12.12 4.37 6.44
C ARG A 414 -12.73 5.67 6.96
N ALA A 415 -14.05 5.71 6.97
CA ALA A 415 -14.83 6.89 7.31
C ALA A 415 -16.04 6.49 8.14
N PHE A 416 -16.13 6.99 9.37
CA PHE A 416 -17.29 6.82 10.25
C PHE A 416 -17.93 8.18 10.43
N LEU A 417 -19.12 8.34 9.88
CA LEU A 417 -19.94 9.55 9.95
C LEU A 417 -20.93 9.44 11.10
N LEU A 418 -20.87 10.39 12.03
CA LEU A 418 -21.72 10.51 13.20
C LEU A 418 -22.53 11.81 13.07
N GLU A 419 -23.87 11.71 13.13
CA GLU A 419 -24.79 12.82 12.84
C GLU A 419 -25.18 13.71 14.01
#